data_AF-A0A060XP15-F1
#
_entry.id   AF-A0A060XP15-F1
#
_cell.length_a   1.000
_cell.length_b   1.000
_cell.length_c   1.000
_cell.angle_alpha   90.00
_cell.angle_beta   90.00
_cell.angle_gamma   90.00
#
_symmetry.space_group_name_H-M   'P 1'
#
loop_
_entity.id
_entity.type
_entity.pdbx_description
1 polymer ?
#
loop_
_entity_poly.entity_id
_entity_poly.type
_entity_poly.pdbx_seq_one_letter_code
_entity_poly.pdbx_strand_id
1 'polypeptide(L)'
;MLWCLPLATTMTFLPSGLLTNGGHRLCLYRHVFPPGLARPSLAVVGFICNLGAINPLAEMQARWATQVFKGLLTLPSQEAMLQAVKRDTSTLQNRFACLERHPLQVDHIPYMDSMAEELGVRPNLLGLLLREPGVGLRVLLGPCTPYQYRLRGPGQWDGARQAILTQWERVAQPFRTRMPPQPESRTRASSSLILTLSVTVLLLTTFYTRHSLSSLPTGLLYKIYSLPEIIWEVEINTMGLLHPLLATILSLIKLSIHTKITRTADLNCFQNVLFSKSRATCDVSVNLASLYSNIFQDRLFIIFGRNKTWKPSRLRGD
;
A
#
# COMPACT_ATOMS: atom_id res chain seq x y z
N MET A 1 -31.01 -17.21 21.44
CA MET A 1 -30.14 -17.35 20.26
C MET A 1 -30.08 -15.99 19.58
N LEU A 2 -28.91 -15.35 19.48
CA LEU A 2 -28.75 -14.05 18.83
C LEU A 2 -28.24 -14.29 17.40
N TRP A 3 -28.97 -13.80 16.40
CA TRP A 3 -28.63 -13.94 14.99
C TRP A 3 -28.06 -12.62 14.45
N CYS A 4 -26.75 -12.55 14.27
CA CYS A 4 -26.08 -11.44 13.60
C CYS A 4 -25.95 -11.72 12.10
N LEU A 5 -27.08 -11.73 11.39
CA LEU A 5 -27.10 -11.90 9.94
C LEU A 5 -26.85 -10.55 9.24
N PRO A 6 -26.17 -10.55 8.08
CA PRO A 6 -25.94 -9.33 7.31
C PRO A 6 -27.26 -8.74 6.81
N LEU A 7 -27.38 -7.42 6.86
CA LEU A 7 -28.56 -6.69 6.37
C LEU A 7 -28.63 -6.76 4.84
N ALA A 8 -29.78 -7.19 4.32
CA ALA A 8 -30.09 -7.05 2.90
C ALA A 8 -30.42 -5.58 2.60
N THR A 9 -29.73 -4.98 1.63
CA THR A 9 -29.94 -3.58 1.25
C THR A 9 -30.80 -3.50 -0.01
N THR A 10 -32.04 -3.05 0.13
CA THR A 10 -32.93 -2.72 -0.99
C THR A 10 -33.18 -1.21 -1.00
N MET A 11 -33.14 -0.60 -2.19
CA MET A 11 -33.39 0.83 -2.36
C MET A 11 -34.80 1.05 -2.91
N THR A 12 -35.78 1.13 -2.01
CA THR A 12 -37.21 1.21 -2.37
C THR A 12 -37.60 2.50 -3.10
N PHE A 13 -36.80 3.55 -2.99
CA PHE A 13 -37.04 4.84 -3.64
C PHE A 13 -36.48 4.94 -5.06
N LEU A 14 -35.69 3.96 -5.53
CA LEU A 14 -35.18 3.91 -6.90
C LEU A 14 -36.00 2.92 -7.74
N PRO A 15 -36.29 3.23 -9.01
CA PRO A 15 -36.99 2.31 -9.89
C PRO A 15 -36.14 1.05 -10.13
N SER A 16 -36.76 -0.12 -10.08
CA SER A 16 -36.08 -1.43 -10.11
C SER A 16 -35.22 -1.66 -11.35
N GLY A 17 -35.52 -0.98 -12.47
CA GLY A 17 -34.74 -1.07 -13.71
C GLY A 17 -33.43 -0.28 -13.72
N LEU A 18 -33.25 0.66 -12.79
CA LEU A 18 -32.12 1.60 -12.79
C LEU A 18 -30.87 1.00 -12.13
N LEU A 19 -31.08 0.13 -11.14
CA LEU A 19 -30.03 -0.64 -10.48
C LEU A 19 -30.20 -2.10 -10.87
N THR A 20 -29.73 -2.47 -12.07
CA THR A 20 -29.77 -3.88 -12.48
C THR A 20 -28.88 -4.71 -11.55
N ASN A 21 -29.47 -5.71 -10.90
CA ASN A 21 -28.72 -6.69 -10.13
C ASN A 21 -27.98 -7.63 -11.10
N GLY A 22 -26.66 -7.53 -11.16
CA GLY A 22 -25.81 -8.42 -11.96
C GLY A 22 -25.49 -9.71 -11.22
N GLY A 23 -26.48 -10.34 -10.59
CA GLY A 23 -26.30 -11.41 -9.60
C GLY A 23 -26.25 -10.86 -8.18
N HIS A 24 -25.20 -11.19 -7.41
CA HIS A 24 -25.07 -10.82 -5.99
C HIS A 24 -24.64 -9.37 -5.73
N ARG A 25 -24.44 -8.55 -6.77
CA ARG A 25 -23.92 -7.18 -6.68
C ARG A 25 -24.68 -6.24 -7.63
N LEU A 26 -24.82 -4.97 -7.22
CA LEU A 26 -25.31 -3.89 -8.09
C LEU A 26 -24.36 -3.61 -9.26
N CYS A 27 -24.92 -3.50 -10.47
CA CYS A 27 -24.17 -3.11 -11.66
C CYS A 27 -23.85 -1.60 -11.65
N LEU A 28 -22.77 -1.22 -10.98
CA LEU A 28 -22.31 0.16 -10.84
C LEU A 28 -20.85 0.30 -11.30
N TYR A 29 -20.61 1.19 -12.26
CA TYR A 29 -19.28 1.59 -12.70
C TYR A 29 -18.51 2.24 -11.55
N ARG A 30 -17.35 1.67 -11.21
CA ARG A 30 -16.52 2.03 -10.05
C ARG A 30 -17.29 2.09 -8.72
N HIS A 31 -18.39 1.34 -8.61
CA HIS A 31 -19.32 1.35 -7.47
C HIS A 31 -20.04 2.70 -7.23
N VAL A 32 -20.16 3.55 -8.26
CA VAL A 32 -20.79 4.88 -8.14
C VAL A 32 -21.89 5.09 -9.16
N PHE A 33 -21.59 4.92 -10.46
CA PHE A 33 -22.51 5.31 -11.52
C PHE A 33 -23.22 4.10 -12.15
N PRO A 34 -24.55 4.12 -12.30
CA PRO A 34 -25.25 3.09 -13.07
C PRO A 34 -25.00 3.30 -14.58
N PRO A 35 -24.49 2.30 -15.31
CA PRO A 35 -24.10 2.46 -16.71
C PRO A 35 -25.30 2.57 -17.66
N GLY A 36 -26.50 2.16 -17.25
CA GLY A 36 -27.71 2.18 -18.08
C GLY A 36 -28.36 3.55 -18.24
N LEU A 37 -27.83 4.61 -17.61
CA LEU A 37 -28.36 5.96 -17.75
C LEU A 37 -27.74 6.69 -18.96
N ALA A 38 -28.60 7.21 -19.84
CA ALA A 38 -28.16 8.03 -20.98
C ALA A 38 -27.42 9.31 -20.56
N ARG A 39 -27.70 9.83 -19.36
CA ARG A 39 -27.01 10.98 -18.76
C ARG A 39 -26.56 10.61 -17.35
N PRO A 40 -25.31 10.95 -16.95
CA PRO A 40 -24.81 10.65 -15.61
C PRO A 40 -25.40 11.63 -14.59
N SER A 41 -26.68 11.51 -14.26
CA SER A 41 -27.39 12.39 -13.30
C SER A 41 -27.60 11.76 -11.93
N LEU A 42 -27.21 10.49 -11.75
CA LEU A 42 -27.31 9.76 -10.50
C LEU A 42 -25.96 9.17 -10.12
N ALA A 43 -25.58 9.33 -8.85
CA ALA A 43 -24.40 8.70 -8.27
C ALA A 43 -24.77 8.09 -6.92
N VAL A 44 -24.32 6.86 -6.69
CA VAL A 44 -24.41 6.15 -5.42
C VAL A 44 -23.08 6.31 -4.69
N VAL A 45 -23.08 6.89 -3.50
CA VAL A 45 -21.87 7.21 -2.74
C VAL A 45 -21.88 6.48 -1.40
N GLY A 46 -20.75 5.89 -1.04
CA GLY A 46 -20.58 5.09 0.17
C GLY A 46 -21.11 3.66 0.06
N PHE A 47 -21.56 3.22 -1.12
CA PHE A 47 -22.03 1.84 -1.32
C PHE A 47 -20.90 0.87 -1.65
N ILE A 48 -19.95 0.79 -0.72
CA ILE A 48 -18.72 0.00 -0.83
C ILE A 48 -18.29 -0.49 0.56
N CYS A 49 -17.62 -1.63 0.59
CA CYS A 49 -16.95 -2.14 1.79
C CYS A 49 -15.45 -2.23 1.51
N ASN A 50 -14.60 -1.86 2.46
CA ASN A 50 -13.16 -1.99 2.30
C ASN A 50 -12.50 -2.34 3.63
N LEU A 51 -11.27 -2.87 3.55
CA LEU A 51 -10.40 -2.93 4.72
C LEU A 51 -9.83 -1.53 4.97
N GLY A 52 -10.49 -0.75 5.83
CA GLY A 52 -10.09 0.61 6.20
C GLY A 52 -11.28 1.53 6.46
N ALA A 53 -11.03 2.84 6.56
CA ALA A 53 -12.09 3.82 6.78
C ALA A 53 -12.91 4.05 5.49
N ILE A 54 -14.25 4.04 5.61
CA ILE A 54 -15.16 4.34 4.50
C ILE A 54 -15.26 5.85 4.20
N ASN A 55 -15.08 6.70 5.22
CA ASN A 55 -15.26 8.15 5.10
C ASN A 55 -14.39 8.77 3.98
N PRO A 56 -13.08 8.45 3.86
CA PRO A 56 -12.27 8.93 2.74
C PRO A 56 -12.72 8.45 1.37
N LEU A 57 -13.23 7.22 1.27
CA LEU A 57 -13.68 6.70 -0.02
C LEU A 57 -14.99 7.36 -0.44
N ALA A 58 -15.93 7.53 0.49
CA ALA A 58 -17.17 8.26 0.24
C ALA A 58 -16.90 9.73 -0.15
N GLU A 59 -15.93 10.39 0.51
CA GLU A 59 -15.47 11.72 0.12
C GLU A 59 -14.91 11.74 -1.31
N MET A 60 -14.06 10.77 -1.66
CA MET A 60 -13.47 10.67 -3.00
C MET A 60 -14.53 10.41 -4.08
N GLN A 61 -15.47 9.51 -3.81
CA GLN A 61 -16.62 9.25 -4.67
C GLN A 61 -17.48 10.50 -4.87
N ALA A 62 -17.76 11.25 -3.80
CA ALA A 62 -18.51 12.51 -3.90
C ALA A 62 -17.77 13.58 -4.71
N ARG A 63 -16.45 13.72 -4.52
CA ARG A 63 -15.61 14.64 -5.30
C ARG A 63 -15.66 14.30 -6.78
N TRP A 64 -15.53 13.03 -7.13
CA TRP A 64 -15.62 12.58 -8.51
C TRP A 64 -17.03 12.79 -9.08
N ALA A 65 -18.06 12.38 -8.35
CA ALA A 65 -19.44 12.50 -8.79
C ALA A 65 -19.85 13.96 -9.08
N THR A 66 -19.47 14.89 -8.21
CA THR A 66 -19.77 16.32 -8.40
C THR A 66 -19.07 16.91 -9.62
N GLN A 67 -17.84 16.49 -9.94
CA GLN A 67 -17.16 16.94 -11.16
C GLN A 67 -17.81 16.37 -12.43
N VAL A 68 -18.29 15.12 -12.39
CA VAL A 68 -19.07 14.53 -13.49
C VAL A 68 -20.40 15.27 -13.67
N PHE A 69 -21.12 15.56 -12.59
CA PHE A 69 -22.39 16.31 -12.66
C PHE A 69 -22.22 17.73 -13.18
N LYS A 70 -21.08 18.37 -12.91
CA LYS A 70 -20.72 19.68 -13.47
C LYS A 70 -20.28 19.61 -14.94
N GLY A 71 -20.13 18.42 -15.51
CA GLY A 71 -19.63 18.21 -16.87
C GLY A 71 -18.13 18.48 -17.03
N LEU A 72 -17.38 18.56 -15.92
CA LEU A 72 -15.92 18.76 -15.93
C LEU A 72 -15.18 17.46 -16.23
N LEU A 73 -15.78 16.32 -15.85
CA LEU A 73 -15.28 14.98 -16.14
C LEU A 73 -16.36 14.22 -16.91
N THR A 74 -15.95 13.49 -17.94
CA THR A 74 -16.84 12.68 -18.79
C THR A 74 -16.68 11.21 -18.45
N LEU A 75 -17.80 10.51 -18.25
CA LEU A 75 -17.78 9.05 -18.15
C LEU A 75 -17.49 8.41 -19.52
N PRO A 76 -16.88 7.22 -19.55
CA PRO A 76 -16.69 6.48 -20.79
C PRO A 76 -18.02 5.95 -21.35
N SER A 77 -17.99 5.34 -22.53
CA SER A 77 -19.20 4.78 -23.16
C SER A 77 -19.86 3.72 -22.26
N GLN A 78 -21.16 3.49 -22.48
CA GLN A 78 -21.93 2.49 -21.73
C GLN A 78 -21.30 1.10 -21.83
N GLU A 79 -20.83 0.70 -23.02
CA GLU A 79 -20.17 -0.58 -23.25
C GLU A 79 -18.86 -0.67 -22.47
N ALA A 80 -18.06 0.39 -22.47
CA ALA A 80 -16.80 0.46 -21.73
C ALA A 80 -17.04 0.38 -20.21
N MET A 81 -18.07 1.06 -19.70
CA MET A 81 -18.47 0.96 -18.29
C MET A 81 -18.91 -0.46 -17.93
N LEU A 82 -19.76 -1.09 -18.75
CA LEU A 82 -20.22 -2.47 -18.53
C LEU A 82 -19.07 -3.48 -18.58
N GLN A 83 -18.12 -3.32 -19.49
CA GLN A 83 -16.91 -4.14 -19.54
C GLN A 83 -16.05 -3.95 -18.30
N ALA A 84 -15.87 -2.72 -17.82
CA ALA A 84 -15.15 -2.45 -16.58
C ALA A 84 -15.82 -3.12 -15.38
N VAL A 85 -17.15 -3.03 -15.25
CA VAL A 85 -17.91 -3.72 -14.19
C VAL A 85 -17.71 -5.24 -14.24
N LYS A 86 -17.71 -5.84 -15.44
CA LYS A 86 -17.43 -7.28 -15.60
C LYS A 86 -16.02 -7.64 -15.15
N ARG A 87 -15.00 -6.85 -15.54
CA ARG A 87 -13.60 -7.06 -15.13
C ARG A 87 -13.40 -6.89 -13.62
N ASP A 88 -14.06 -5.91 -13.01
CA ASP A 88 -14.02 -5.70 -11.56
C ASP A 88 -14.66 -6.89 -10.84
N THR A 89 -15.80 -7.38 -11.34
CA THR A 89 -16.51 -8.52 -10.77
C THR A 89 -15.67 -9.81 -10.83
N SER A 90 -15.02 -10.10 -11.97
CA SER A 90 -14.16 -11.28 -12.10
C SER A 90 -12.90 -11.17 -11.22
N THR A 91 -12.34 -9.97 -11.09
CA THR A 91 -11.20 -9.71 -10.19
C THR A 91 -11.58 -9.98 -8.73
N LEU A 92 -12.76 -9.53 -8.29
CA LEU A 92 -13.27 -9.79 -6.95
C LEU A 92 -13.54 -11.28 -6.71
N GLN A 93 -14.12 -11.99 -7.68
CA GLN A 93 -14.33 -13.44 -7.59
C GLN A 93 -13.02 -14.21 -7.41
N ASN A 94 -11.96 -13.80 -8.12
CA ASN A 94 -10.66 -14.44 -8.02
C ASN A 94 -9.93 -14.13 -6.70
N ARG A 95 -10.12 -12.92 -6.14
CA ARG A 95 -9.47 -12.50 -4.89
C ARG A 95 -10.21 -12.95 -3.63
N PHE A 96 -11.54 -12.95 -3.68
CA PHE A 96 -12.39 -13.27 -2.54
C PHE A 96 -13.20 -14.53 -2.84
N ALA A 97 -12.83 -15.63 -2.18
CA ALA A 97 -13.45 -16.94 -2.37
C ALA A 97 -14.98 -16.99 -2.10
N CYS A 98 -15.56 -15.95 -1.49
CA CYS A 98 -16.99 -15.85 -1.20
C CYS A 98 -17.57 -14.48 -1.60
N LEU A 99 -17.86 -14.30 -2.89
CA LEU A 99 -18.49 -13.08 -3.42
C LEU A 99 -19.87 -12.82 -2.79
N GLU A 100 -20.64 -13.86 -2.49
CA GLU A 100 -21.99 -13.73 -1.91
C GLU A 100 -21.99 -13.01 -0.56
N ARG A 101 -20.92 -13.17 0.22
CA ARG A 101 -20.78 -12.53 1.54
C ARG A 101 -20.17 -11.14 1.47
N HIS A 102 -19.48 -10.81 0.38
CA HIS A 102 -18.74 -9.56 0.22
C HIS A 102 -18.90 -8.94 -1.18
N PRO A 103 -20.13 -8.70 -1.65
CA PRO A 103 -20.36 -8.25 -3.02
C PRO A 103 -19.84 -6.83 -3.30
N LEU A 104 -19.53 -6.06 -2.25
CA LEU A 104 -19.12 -4.66 -2.32
C LEU A 104 -17.66 -4.42 -1.91
N GLN A 105 -16.88 -5.49 -1.71
CA GLN A 105 -15.51 -5.37 -1.20
C GLN A 105 -14.60 -4.69 -2.23
N VAL A 106 -13.79 -3.74 -1.78
CA VAL A 106 -12.74 -3.09 -2.57
C VAL A 106 -11.46 -2.97 -1.76
N ASP A 107 -10.31 -2.99 -2.45
CA ASP A 107 -9.03 -2.71 -1.84
C ASP A 107 -8.83 -1.19 -1.71
N HIS A 108 -8.53 -0.72 -0.49
CA HIS A 108 -8.52 0.70 -0.14
C HIS A 108 -7.58 1.54 -1.03
N ILE A 109 -6.29 1.17 -1.08
CA ILE A 109 -5.26 1.96 -1.77
C ILE A 109 -5.48 1.95 -3.30
N PRO A 110 -5.63 0.79 -3.97
CA PRO A 110 -5.85 0.78 -5.42
C PRO A 110 -7.12 1.53 -5.84
N TYR A 111 -8.20 1.39 -5.06
CA TYR A 111 -9.44 2.12 -5.34
C TYR A 111 -9.25 3.63 -5.22
N MET A 112 -8.67 4.09 -4.10
CA MET A 112 -8.40 5.51 -3.87
C MET A 112 -7.46 6.10 -4.93
N ASP A 113 -6.38 5.40 -5.30
CA ASP A 113 -5.46 5.82 -6.36
C ASP A 113 -6.15 5.92 -7.72
N SER A 114 -6.97 4.93 -8.07
CA SER A 114 -7.71 4.93 -9.33
C SER A 114 -8.69 6.11 -9.43
N MET A 115 -9.32 6.48 -8.32
CA MET A 115 -10.26 7.60 -8.25
C MET A 115 -9.50 8.93 -8.23
N ALA A 116 -8.36 8.96 -7.55
CA ALA A 116 -7.48 10.12 -7.50
C ALA A 116 -6.87 10.42 -8.87
N GLU A 117 -6.66 9.41 -9.71
CA GLU A 117 -6.19 9.56 -11.09
C GLU A 117 -7.25 10.21 -11.97
N GLU A 118 -8.51 9.73 -11.92
CA GLU A 118 -9.66 10.35 -12.61
C GLU A 118 -9.86 11.82 -12.20
N LEU A 119 -9.59 12.13 -10.93
CA LEU A 119 -9.69 13.49 -10.38
C LEU A 119 -8.44 14.36 -10.61
N GLY A 120 -7.33 13.78 -11.06
CA GLY A 120 -6.04 14.48 -11.17
C GLY A 120 -5.39 14.88 -9.84
N VAL A 121 -5.76 14.23 -8.74
CA VAL A 121 -5.30 14.54 -7.36
C VAL A 121 -4.31 13.50 -6.81
N ARG A 122 -4.08 12.40 -7.52
CA ARG A 122 -3.13 11.34 -7.12
C ARG A 122 -1.72 11.92 -6.94
N PRO A 123 -1.01 11.79 -5.81
CA PRO A 123 0.30 12.42 -5.63
C PRO A 123 1.36 11.82 -6.57
N ASN A 124 2.21 12.66 -7.20
CA ASN A 124 3.38 12.17 -7.93
C ASN A 124 4.52 11.91 -6.93
N LEU A 125 4.72 10.66 -6.55
CA LEU A 125 5.69 10.28 -5.51
C LEU A 125 7.12 10.68 -5.85
N LEU A 126 7.57 10.44 -7.08
CA LEU A 126 8.93 10.79 -7.52
C LEU A 126 9.14 12.30 -7.49
N GLY A 127 8.19 13.06 -8.06
CA GLY A 127 8.25 14.52 -8.02
C GLY A 127 8.19 15.10 -6.61
N LEU A 128 7.43 14.46 -5.72
CA LEU A 128 7.32 14.86 -4.32
C LEU A 128 8.61 14.55 -3.54
N LEU A 129 9.25 13.40 -3.78
CA LEU A 129 10.54 13.04 -3.17
C LEU A 129 11.66 13.99 -3.59
N LEU A 130 11.69 14.42 -4.85
CA LEU A 130 12.70 15.36 -5.37
C LEU A 130 12.50 16.78 -4.84
N ARG A 131 11.25 17.25 -4.71
CA ARG A 131 10.95 18.62 -4.24
C ARG A 131 10.99 18.73 -2.72
N GLU A 132 10.38 17.77 -2.02
CA GLU A 132 10.19 17.77 -0.58
C GLU A 132 10.39 16.35 -0.01
N PRO A 133 11.65 15.90 0.17
CA PRO A 133 11.95 14.53 0.56
C PRO A 133 11.30 14.15 1.90
N GLY A 134 11.13 15.10 2.83
CA GLY A 134 10.48 14.85 4.12
C GLY A 134 9.00 14.49 4.01
N VAL A 135 8.24 15.12 3.11
CA VAL A 135 6.83 14.77 2.87
C VAL A 135 6.77 13.54 1.97
N GLY A 136 7.56 13.50 0.90
CA GLY A 136 7.60 12.37 -0.04
C GLY A 136 7.90 11.04 0.63
N LEU A 137 8.87 11.00 1.55
CA LEU A 137 9.24 9.78 2.26
C LEU A 137 8.13 9.31 3.22
N ARG A 138 7.42 10.24 3.87
CA ARG A 138 6.26 9.91 4.72
C ARG A 138 5.05 9.44 3.92
N VAL A 139 4.88 9.92 2.70
CA VAL A 139 3.83 9.44 1.80
C VAL A 139 4.18 8.05 1.26
N LEU A 140 5.45 7.81 0.92
CA LEU A 140 5.92 6.54 0.37
C LEU A 140 6.01 5.41 1.42
N LEU A 141 6.59 5.70 2.59
CA LEU A 141 6.89 4.69 3.63
C LEU A 141 5.98 4.80 4.86
N GLY A 142 5.22 5.88 4.99
CA GLY A 142 4.32 6.10 6.11
C GLY A 142 2.89 5.59 5.85
N PRO A 143 1.96 5.87 6.78
CA PRO A 143 0.58 5.46 6.61
C PRO A 143 -0.09 6.22 5.46
N CYS A 144 -0.88 5.50 4.66
CA CYS A 144 -1.72 6.09 3.62
C CYS A 144 -2.87 6.87 4.27
N THR A 145 -2.67 8.17 4.49
CA THR A 145 -3.68 9.07 5.06
C THR A 145 -4.40 9.86 3.98
N PRO A 146 -5.69 10.20 4.16
CA PRO A 146 -6.48 10.89 3.15
C PRO A 146 -5.94 12.28 2.77
N TYR A 147 -5.13 12.89 3.65
CA TYR A 147 -4.46 14.16 3.40
C TYR A 147 -3.60 14.13 2.12
N GLN A 148 -3.08 12.96 1.74
CA GLN A 148 -2.25 12.77 0.54
C GLN A 148 -3.00 13.17 -0.75
N TYR A 149 -4.31 12.92 -0.82
CA TYR A 149 -5.16 13.26 -1.96
C TYR A 149 -5.69 14.70 -1.96
N ARG A 150 -5.15 15.52 -1.04
CA ARG A 150 -5.38 16.98 -0.94
C ARG A 150 -4.08 17.77 -1.11
N LEU A 151 -2.97 17.11 -1.42
CA LEU A 151 -1.67 17.75 -1.67
C LEU A 151 -1.62 18.52 -3.00
N ARG A 152 -2.43 18.11 -3.98
CA ARG A 152 -2.47 18.73 -5.31
C ARG A 152 -3.85 18.57 -5.97
N GLY A 153 -4.04 19.28 -7.08
CA GLY A 153 -5.23 19.18 -7.91
C GLY A 153 -6.44 19.93 -7.33
N PRO A 154 -7.64 19.71 -7.89
CA PRO A 154 -8.85 20.43 -7.48
C PRO A 154 -9.22 20.11 -6.01
N GLY A 155 -9.42 21.16 -5.22
CA GLY A 155 -9.72 21.05 -3.80
C GLY A 155 -8.49 20.77 -2.93
N GLN A 156 -7.30 21.19 -3.37
CA GLN A 156 -6.08 21.21 -2.57
C GLN A 156 -6.32 21.90 -1.22
N TRP A 157 -5.66 21.39 -0.18
CA TRP A 157 -5.71 21.98 1.16
C TRP A 157 -4.29 22.31 1.62
N ASP A 158 -4.04 23.59 1.93
CA ASP A 158 -2.70 24.06 2.31
C ASP A 158 -2.18 23.38 3.59
N GLY A 159 -3.09 23.05 4.51
CA GLY A 159 -2.77 22.32 5.75
C GLY A 159 -2.42 20.84 5.54
N ALA A 160 -2.59 20.28 4.34
CA ALA A 160 -2.37 18.86 4.09
C ALA A 160 -0.92 18.42 4.36
N ARG A 161 0.05 19.26 3.99
CA ARG A 161 1.48 18.99 4.22
C ARG A 161 1.77 18.89 5.72
N GLN A 162 1.37 19.92 6.47
CA GLN A 162 1.58 19.96 7.91
C GLN A 162 0.84 18.80 8.60
N ALA A 163 -0.37 18.46 8.14
CA ALA A 163 -1.13 17.33 8.66
C ALA A 163 -0.38 16.00 8.49
N ILE A 164 0.25 15.75 7.35
CA ILE A 164 1.06 14.53 7.10
C ILE A 164 2.31 14.52 7.99
N LEU A 165 2.98 15.66 8.15
CA LEU A 165 4.20 15.74 8.96
C LEU A 165 3.93 15.47 10.45
N THR A 166 2.83 16.02 10.98
CA THR A 166 2.46 15.99 12.41
C THR A 166 1.47 14.89 12.78
N GLN A 167 1.14 13.98 11.85
CA GLN A 167 0.12 12.94 12.08
C GLN A 167 0.42 12.06 13.30
N TRP A 168 1.67 11.66 13.49
CA TRP A 168 2.07 10.81 14.61
C TRP A 168 2.02 11.54 15.95
N GLU A 169 2.25 12.85 15.96
CA GLU A 169 2.07 13.66 17.16
C GLU A 169 0.60 13.63 17.58
N ARG A 170 -0.33 13.91 16.65
CA ARG A 170 -1.77 13.88 16.93
C ARG A 170 -2.26 12.50 17.37
N VAL A 171 -1.73 11.43 16.78
CA VAL A 171 -2.04 10.06 17.21
C VAL A 171 -1.53 9.81 18.62
N ALA A 172 -0.33 10.30 18.98
CA ALA A 172 0.26 10.11 20.29
C ALA A 172 -0.35 11.00 21.39
N GLN A 173 -0.83 12.20 21.05
CA GLN A 173 -1.41 13.17 22.01
C GLN A 173 -2.43 12.54 22.99
N PRO A 174 -3.49 11.83 22.53
CA PRO A 174 -4.49 11.26 23.45
C PRO A 174 -3.93 10.16 24.35
N PHE A 175 -2.78 9.55 24.01
CA PHE A 175 -2.10 8.55 24.84
C PHE A 175 -1.08 9.17 25.82
N ARG A 176 -0.75 10.46 25.67
CA ARG A 176 0.19 11.19 26.54
C ARG A 176 -0.53 11.88 27.70
N THR A 177 -1.42 11.16 28.38
CA THR A 177 -2.17 11.67 29.54
C THR A 177 -1.31 11.87 30.78
N ARG A 178 -0.13 11.25 30.83
CA ARG A 178 0.89 11.46 31.87
C ARG A 178 2.18 11.91 31.22
N MET A 179 2.69 13.08 31.61
CA MET A 179 4.01 13.53 31.17
C MET A 179 5.08 12.79 31.98
N PRO A 180 5.97 12.00 31.36
CA PRO A 180 7.15 11.51 32.05
C PRO A 180 8.04 12.72 32.44
N PRO A 181 8.80 12.64 33.53
CA PRO A 181 9.79 13.67 33.85
C PRO A 181 10.69 13.88 32.63
N GLN A 182 10.90 15.15 32.27
CA GLN A 182 11.75 15.53 31.14
C GLN A 182 13.12 14.87 31.32
N PRO A 183 13.57 14.01 30.40
CA PRO A 183 14.92 13.48 30.48
C PRO A 183 15.88 14.67 30.36
N GLU A 184 16.81 14.78 31.31
CA GLU A 184 17.91 15.75 31.21
C GLU A 184 18.57 15.64 29.84
N SER A 185 19.03 16.77 29.29
CA SER A 185 19.59 16.89 27.94
C SER A 185 20.83 16.02 27.77
N ARG A 186 20.65 14.72 27.55
CA ARG A 186 21.75 13.80 27.25
C ARG A 186 22.18 14.08 25.82
N THR A 187 23.40 14.58 25.67
CA THR A 187 24.07 14.92 24.43
C THR A 187 23.98 13.75 23.43
N ARG A 188 22.98 13.81 22.54
CA ARG A 188 22.67 12.82 21.49
C ARG A 188 23.71 12.79 20.37
N ALA A 189 24.74 13.63 20.45
CA ALA A 189 25.78 13.78 19.44
C ALA A 189 26.75 12.58 19.36
N SER A 190 27.02 11.89 20.47
CA SER A 190 28.01 10.80 20.50
C SER A 190 27.50 9.51 19.85
N SER A 191 26.22 9.18 20.00
CA SER A 191 25.67 7.92 19.47
C SER A 191 25.55 7.90 17.95
N SER A 192 25.23 9.04 17.33
CA SER A 192 25.13 9.14 15.87
C SER A 192 26.50 9.01 15.20
N LEU A 193 27.55 9.63 15.78
CA LEU A 193 28.92 9.56 15.26
C LEU A 193 29.49 8.15 15.34
N ILE A 194 29.30 7.46 16.47
CA ILE A 194 29.76 6.08 16.65
C ILE A 194 29.08 5.14 15.64
N LEU A 195 27.79 5.34 15.37
CA LEU A 195 27.03 4.51 14.43
C LEU A 195 27.41 4.80 12.97
N THR A 196 27.69 6.06 12.63
CA THR A 196 28.23 6.38 11.29
C THR A 196 29.64 5.82 11.10
N LEU A 197 30.50 5.91 12.11
CA LEU A 197 31.86 5.39 12.05
C LEU A 197 31.86 3.86 11.92
N SER A 198 31.02 3.15 12.68
CA SER A 198 30.92 1.69 12.59
C SER A 198 30.45 1.21 11.22
N VAL A 199 29.47 1.88 10.61
CA VAL A 199 28.99 1.56 9.26
C VAL A 199 30.06 1.84 8.20
N THR A 200 30.79 2.95 8.31
CA THR A 200 31.88 3.26 7.37
C THR A 200 33.04 2.26 7.45
N VAL A 201 33.43 1.84 8.65
CA VAL A 201 34.47 0.81 8.86
C VAL A 201 34.02 -0.52 8.26
N LEU A 202 32.76 -0.92 8.43
CA LEU A 202 32.23 -2.15 7.85
C LEU A 202 32.25 -2.12 6.30
N LEU A 203 31.86 -1.00 5.70
CA LEU A 203 31.89 -0.82 4.24
C LEU A 203 33.32 -0.80 3.68
N LEU A 204 34.26 -0.15 4.36
CA LEU A 204 35.67 -0.15 3.95
C LEU A 204 36.30 -1.53 4.10
N THR A 205 35.98 -2.26 5.16
CA THR A 205 36.49 -3.62 5.40
C THR A 205 35.96 -4.60 4.35
N THR A 206 34.68 -4.50 4.01
CA THR A 206 34.08 -5.32 2.94
C THR A 206 34.62 -4.96 1.55
N PHE A 207 34.89 -3.68 1.29
CA PHE A 207 35.54 -3.24 0.05
C PHE A 207 36.99 -3.72 -0.05
N TYR A 208 37.77 -3.59 1.02
CA TYR A 208 39.17 -4.01 1.07
C TYR A 208 39.31 -5.53 0.94
N THR A 209 38.50 -6.30 1.68
CA THR A 209 38.48 -7.76 1.55
C THR A 209 38.07 -8.19 0.14
N ARG A 210 37.06 -7.56 -0.46
CA ARG A 210 36.64 -7.87 -1.84
C ARG A 210 37.72 -7.54 -2.88
N HIS A 211 38.41 -6.42 -2.74
CA HIS A 211 39.49 -6.01 -3.64
C HIS A 211 40.74 -6.91 -3.46
N SER A 212 41.18 -7.16 -2.23
CA SER A 212 42.33 -8.03 -1.94
C SER A 212 42.07 -9.50 -2.30
N LEU A 213 40.84 -10.00 -2.18
CA LEU A 213 40.48 -11.33 -2.66
C LEU A 213 40.40 -11.39 -4.19
N SER A 214 40.14 -10.28 -4.88
CA SER A 214 40.07 -10.25 -6.35
C SER A 214 41.43 -10.46 -7.02
N SER A 215 42.54 -10.12 -6.33
CA SER A 215 43.92 -10.26 -6.83
C SER A 215 44.56 -11.63 -6.56
N LEU A 216 43.90 -12.53 -5.81
CA LEU A 216 44.44 -13.87 -5.51
C LEU A 216 44.04 -14.90 -6.58
N PRO A 217 44.99 -15.73 -7.08
CA PRO A 217 44.70 -16.78 -8.04
C PRO A 217 43.77 -17.84 -7.45
N THR A 218 42.78 -18.28 -8.24
CA THR A 218 41.69 -19.19 -7.83
C THR A 218 42.16 -20.51 -7.20
N GLY A 219 43.31 -21.05 -7.62
CA GLY A 219 43.89 -22.27 -7.04
C GLY A 219 44.35 -22.13 -5.59
N LEU A 220 44.69 -20.91 -5.15
CA LEU A 220 45.14 -20.64 -3.78
C LEU A 220 43.94 -20.46 -2.83
N LEU A 221 42.84 -19.88 -3.34
CA LEU A 221 41.57 -19.79 -2.61
C LEU A 221 40.94 -21.16 -2.34
N TYR A 222 41.06 -22.11 -3.27
CA TYR A 222 40.58 -23.48 -3.08
C TYR A 222 41.39 -24.23 -2.01
N LYS A 223 42.72 -24.05 -1.97
CA LYS A 223 43.58 -24.64 -0.92
C LYS A 223 43.28 -24.08 0.47
N ILE A 224 42.98 -22.78 0.58
CA ILE A 224 42.60 -22.14 1.85
C ILE A 224 41.21 -22.61 2.31
N TYR A 225 40.25 -22.78 1.39
CA TYR A 225 38.92 -23.31 1.71
C TYR A 225 38.93 -24.79 2.11
N SER A 226 39.84 -25.58 1.54
CA SER A 226 39.99 -27.01 1.82
C SER A 226 40.71 -27.31 3.16
N LEU A 227 41.09 -26.29 3.93
CA LEU A 227 41.56 -26.49 5.30
C LEU A 227 40.41 -27.05 6.16
N PRO A 228 40.66 -28.07 7.01
CA PRO A 228 39.62 -28.72 7.81
C PRO A 228 38.86 -27.70 8.68
N GLU A 229 37.52 -27.84 8.77
CA GLU A 229 36.63 -26.90 9.48
C GLU A 229 37.07 -26.60 10.93
N ILE A 230 37.76 -27.55 11.55
CA ILE A 230 38.32 -27.47 12.91
C ILE A 230 39.28 -26.28 13.06
N ILE A 231 40.04 -25.93 12.02
CA ILE A 231 41.01 -24.80 12.09
C ILE A 231 40.26 -23.46 12.16
N TRP A 232 39.18 -23.30 11.38
CA TRP A 232 38.39 -22.06 11.38
C TRP A 232 37.59 -21.87 12.67
N GLU A 233 37.05 -22.93 13.26
CA GLU A 233 36.29 -22.82 14.52
C GLU A 233 37.19 -22.55 15.73
N VAL A 234 38.38 -23.16 15.79
CA VAL A 234 39.33 -22.95 16.89
C VAL A 234 39.89 -21.53 16.87
N GLU A 235 40.20 -20.96 15.70
CA GLU A 235 40.73 -19.60 15.57
C GLU A 235 39.67 -18.50 15.83
N ILE A 236 38.41 -18.71 15.42
CA ILE A 236 37.31 -17.76 15.69
C ILE A 236 36.94 -17.74 17.18
N ASN A 237 36.90 -18.90 17.84
CA ASN A 237 36.57 -18.97 19.28
C ASN A 237 37.71 -18.46 20.17
N THR A 238 38.98 -18.71 19.82
CA THR A 238 40.13 -18.17 20.56
C THR A 238 40.28 -16.65 20.36
N MET A 239 40.00 -16.12 19.17
CA MET A 239 40.03 -14.68 18.89
C MET A 239 38.80 -13.92 19.38
N GLY A 240 37.62 -14.56 19.47
CA GLY A 240 36.40 -13.98 20.05
C GLY A 240 36.51 -13.68 21.54
N LEU A 241 37.40 -14.38 22.26
CA LEU A 241 37.72 -14.14 23.66
C LEU A 241 38.68 -12.94 23.88
N LEU A 242 39.44 -12.52 22.86
CA LEU A 242 40.40 -11.40 22.95
C LEU A 242 39.98 -10.14 22.19
N HIS A 243 39.25 -10.23 21.06
CA HIS A 243 38.80 -9.06 20.30
C HIS A 243 37.62 -9.34 19.33
N PRO A 244 36.38 -8.92 19.63
CA PRO A 244 35.17 -9.28 18.86
C PRO A 244 35.15 -8.76 17.40
N LEU A 245 35.92 -7.71 17.10
CA LEU A 245 36.07 -7.21 15.73
C LEU A 245 36.91 -8.16 14.85
N LEU A 246 37.85 -8.91 15.41
CA LEU A 246 38.68 -9.84 14.63
C LEU A 246 37.87 -11.07 14.17
N ALA A 247 37.02 -11.59 15.06
CA ALA A 247 36.12 -12.71 14.78
C ALA A 247 35.08 -12.38 13.70
N THR A 248 34.55 -11.16 13.69
CA THR A 248 33.64 -10.69 12.65
C THR A 248 34.36 -10.50 11.30
N ILE A 249 35.59 -9.99 11.30
CA ILE A 249 36.41 -9.88 10.09
C ILE A 249 36.72 -11.27 9.49
N LEU A 250 37.15 -12.23 10.31
CA LEU A 250 37.42 -13.62 9.88
C LEU A 250 36.16 -14.30 9.34
N SER A 251 35.00 -14.10 9.97
CA SER A 251 33.72 -14.62 9.49
C SER A 251 33.32 -14.03 8.13
N LEU A 252 33.53 -12.72 7.93
CA LEU A 252 33.27 -12.04 6.65
C LEU A 252 34.24 -12.49 5.55
N ILE A 253 35.51 -12.75 5.89
CA ILE A 253 36.49 -13.34 4.97
C ILE A 253 36.04 -14.75 4.56
N LYS A 254 35.65 -15.60 5.51
CA LYS A 254 35.13 -16.96 5.24
C LYS A 254 33.88 -16.91 4.34
N LEU A 255 32.94 -16.01 4.63
CA LEU A 255 31.74 -15.81 3.82
C LEU A 255 32.06 -15.29 2.41
N SER A 256 33.05 -14.39 2.28
CA SER A 256 33.49 -13.84 0.99
C SER A 256 34.26 -14.87 0.14
N ILE A 257 35.04 -15.77 0.75
CA ILE A 257 35.67 -16.91 0.07
C ILE A 257 34.59 -17.86 -0.43
N HIS A 258 33.63 -18.22 0.44
CA HIS A 258 32.55 -19.14 0.11
C HIS A 258 31.68 -18.63 -1.05
N THR A 259 31.28 -17.34 -1.03
CA THR A 259 30.50 -16.73 -2.13
C THR A 259 31.27 -16.62 -3.45
N LYS A 260 32.60 -16.50 -3.42
CA LYS A 260 33.42 -16.47 -4.64
C LYS A 260 33.58 -17.85 -5.25
N ILE A 261 33.73 -18.89 -4.42
CA ILE A 261 33.80 -20.30 -4.84
C ILE A 261 32.44 -20.78 -5.40
N THR A 262 31.33 -20.47 -4.72
CA THR A 262 29.98 -20.83 -5.22
C THR A 262 29.64 -20.11 -6.52
N ARG A 263 30.01 -18.83 -6.70
CA ARG A 263 29.86 -18.15 -8.00
C ARG A 263 30.65 -18.80 -9.14
N THR A 264 31.87 -19.27 -8.88
CA THR A 264 32.66 -19.99 -9.90
C THR A 264 32.12 -21.40 -10.18
N ALA A 265 31.50 -22.05 -9.20
CA ALA A 265 30.83 -23.34 -9.38
C ALA A 265 29.48 -23.19 -10.12
N ASP A 266 28.73 -22.11 -9.82
CA ASP A 266 27.48 -21.77 -10.50
C ASP A 266 27.70 -21.44 -11.98
N LEU A 267 28.80 -20.77 -12.37
CA LEU A 267 29.10 -20.52 -13.79
C LEU A 267 29.29 -21.79 -14.62
N ASN A 268 29.76 -22.89 -14.02
CA ASN A 268 29.86 -24.20 -14.68
C ASN A 268 28.53 -24.99 -14.65
N CYS A 269 27.60 -24.67 -13.75
CA CYS A 269 26.27 -25.30 -13.66
C CYS A 269 25.19 -24.52 -14.45
N PHE A 270 25.35 -23.20 -14.59
CA PHE A 270 24.40 -22.29 -15.25
C PHE A 270 24.29 -22.51 -16.76
N GLN A 271 25.25 -23.20 -17.37
CA GLN A 271 25.14 -23.60 -18.78
C GLN A 271 24.14 -24.77 -18.98
N ASN A 272 23.72 -25.47 -17.91
CA ASN A 272 22.87 -26.67 -18.00
C ASN A 272 21.50 -26.60 -17.32
N VAL A 273 21.09 -25.46 -16.71
CA VAL A 273 19.83 -25.39 -15.91
C VAL A 273 18.92 -24.21 -16.28
N LEU A 274 19.00 -23.69 -17.52
CA LEU A 274 18.05 -22.68 -18.03
C LEU A 274 16.66 -23.23 -18.44
N PHE A 275 16.37 -24.49 -18.11
CA PHE A 275 15.04 -25.11 -18.24
C PHE A 275 14.63 -25.79 -16.93
N SER A 276 14.06 -25.05 -15.97
CA SER A 276 12.80 -25.44 -15.31
C SER A 276 12.50 -24.56 -14.08
N LYS A 277 11.18 -24.33 -13.92
CA LYS A 277 10.49 -23.94 -12.68
C LYS A 277 10.54 -22.48 -12.22
N SER A 278 9.64 -21.74 -12.87
CA SER A 278 8.65 -20.88 -12.22
C SER A 278 7.74 -21.68 -11.26
N ARG A 279 7.70 -21.32 -9.96
CA ARG A 279 6.48 -21.12 -9.11
C ARG A 279 6.79 -21.06 -7.60
N ALA A 280 5.93 -20.30 -6.92
CA ALA A 280 5.67 -20.26 -5.47
C ALA A 280 6.69 -19.44 -4.65
N THR A 281 6.31 -18.58 -3.70
CA THR A 281 5.24 -18.70 -2.69
C THR A 281 4.72 -17.32 -2.24
N CYS A 282 3.45 -17.26 -1.86
CA CYS A 282 2.82 -16.20 -1.07
C CYS A 282 2.09 -16.91 0.07
N ASP A 283 2.40 -16.57 1.31
CA ASP A 283 1.51 -16.82 2.44
C ASP A 283 1.90 -15.92 3.61
N VAL A 284 0.87 -15.39 4.27
CA VAL A 284 0.77 -14.80 5.63
C VAL A 284 0.00 -13.48 5.55
N SER A 285 -1.31 -13.53 5.83
CA SER A 285 -2.06 -12.50 6.58
C SER A 285 -3.56 -12.82 6.60
N VAL A 286 -4.03 -13.48 7.65
CA VAL A 286 -5.47 -13.53 8.00
C VAL A 286 -5.57 -13.47 9.52
N ASN A 287 -5.99 -12.31 10.07
CA ASN A 287 -6.81 -12.18 11.30
C ASN A 287 -6.88 -10.73 11.81
N LEU A 288 -7.44 -9.81 11.01
CA LEU A 288 -7.80 -8.48 11.50
C LEU A 288 -9.14 -7.93 10.97
N ALA A 289 -9.86 -8.68 10.12
CA ALA A 289 -11.03 -8.16 9.41
C ALA A 289 -12.35 -8.21 10.20
N SER A 290 -12.46 -8.92 11.33
CA SER A 290 -13.76 -9.13 11.98
C SER A 290 -14.19 -8.08 13.02
N LEU A 291 -13.44 -6.99 13.20
CA LEU A 291 -13.73 -6.00 14.26
C LEU A 291 -14.27 -4.65 13.77
N TYR A 292 -14.39 -4.44 12.45
CA TYR A 292 -14.72 -3.11 11.89
C TYR A 292 -16.12 -2.99 11.24
N SER A 293 -16.95 -4.03 11.23
CA SER A 293 -18.22 -4.01 10.47
C SER A 293 -19.36 -3.20 11.10
N ASN A 294 -19.30 -2.82 12.38
CA ASN A 294 -20.51 -2.44 13.13
C ASN A 294 -20.75 -0.94 13.39
N ILE A 295 -19.95 -0.01 12.85
CA ILE A 295 -20.07 1.41 13.26
C ILE A 295 -20.46 2.38 12.13
N PHE A 296 -20.44 2.00 10.84
CA PHE A 296 -20.62 2.99 9.76
C PHE A 296 -21.47 2.57 8.53
N GLN A 297 -22.18 1.43 8.54
CA GLN A 297 -22.97 1.01 7.37
C GLN A 297 -24.29 1.77 7.14
N ASP A 298 -24.73 2.65 8.05
CA ASP A 298 -26.07 3.27 7.97
C ASP A 298 -26.15 4.57 7.13
N ARG A 299 -25.09 4.97 6.42
CA ARG A 299 -25.10 6.23 5.64
C ARG A 299 -24.70 6.02 4.18
N LEU A 300 -25.57 5.33 3.45
CA LEU A 300 -25.60 5.41 2.00
C LEU A 300 -26.07 6.80 1.56
N PHE A 301 -25.29 7.48 0.71
CA PHE A 301 -25.68 8.75 0.13
C PHE A 301 -25.98 8.58 -1.35
N ILE A 302 -27.19 8.96 -1.77
CA ILE A 302 -27.53 9.02 -3.20
C ILE A 302 -27.59 10.48 -3.61
N ILE A 303 -26.75 10.84 -4.57
CA ILE A 303 -26.62 12.20 -5.05
C ILE A 303 -27.27 12.30 -6.42
N PHE A 304 -28.27 13.17 -6.52
CA PHE A 304 -28.91 13.54 -7.78
C PHE A 304 -28.31 14.85 -8.29
N GLY A 305 -27.77 14.84 -9.50
CA GLY A 305 -27.34 16.05 -10.18
C GLY A 305 -28.55 16.85 -10.70
N ARG A 306 -28.80 18.05 -10.18
CA ARG A 306 -29.78 18.99 -10.76
C ARG A 306 -29.13 19.80 -11.88
N ASN A 307 -29.79 19.86 -13.03
CA ASN A 307 -29.48 20.84 -14.08
C ASN A 307 -30.56 21.93 -14.13
N LYS A 308 -30.18 23.16 -14.51
CA LYS A 308 -30.96 24.42 -14.41
C LYS A 308 -32.31 24.46 -15.18
N THR A 309 -32.74 23.36 -15.81
CA THR A 309 -33.93 23.32 -16.69
C THR A 309 -35.12 22.56 -16.10
N TRP A 310 -35.08 22.17 -14.82
CA TRP A 310 -36.23 21.53 -14.18
C TRP A 310 -37.27 22.57 -13.76
N LYS A 311 -38.30 22.79 -14.59
CA LYS A 311 -39.56 23.40 -14.13
C LYS A 311 -40.34 22.35 -13.33
N PRO A 312 -40.77 22.65 -12.09
CA PRO A 312 -41.61 21.73 -11.35
C PRO A 312 -42.95 21.61 -12.05
N SER A 313 -43.25 20.46 -12.66
CA SER A 313 -44.63 20.07 -12.89
C SER A 313 -45.25 19.83 -11.52
N ARG A 314 -46.08 20.80 -11.13
CA ARG A 314 -46.95 20.78 -9.96
C ARG A 314 -47.86 19.56 -10.10
N LEU A 315 -47.53 18.46 -9.43
CA LEU A 315 -48.48 17.37 -9.18
C LEU A 315 -49.57 17.96 -8.26
N ARG A 316 -50.64 18.43 -8.89
CA ARG A 316 -51.92 18.72 -8.26
C ARG A 316 -52.65 17.37 -8.13
N GLY A 317 -53.30 17.20 -6.99
CA GLY A 317 -53.74 15.93 -6.43
C GLY A 317 -54.99 15.30 -7.05
N ASP A 318 -55.42 14.31 -6.28
CA ASP A 318 -56.57 13.40 -6.36
C ASP A 318 -56.41 12.17 -7.28
#